data_AF-A0ABD1G0Y0-F1
#
_entry.id   AF-A0ABD1G0Y0-F1
#
_cell.length_a   1.000
_cell.length_b   1.000
_cell.length_c   1.000
_cell.angle_alpha   90.00
_cell.angle_beta   90.00
_cell.angle_gamma   90.00
#
_symmetry.space_group_name_H-M   'P 1'
#
loop_
_entity.id
_entity.type
_entity.pdbx_description
1 polymer ?
#
loop_
_entity_poly.entity_id
_entity_poly.type
_entity_poly.pdbx_seq_one_letter_code
_entity_poly.pdbx_strand_id
1 'polypeptide(L)'
;MNPEHAGSGLDPVGVRWKQMGNDEKKALLNEEMKKMQRLPPNSSYASHRLRVLNKIHQLLSLQRTSSQDEELELLFSGLRI
;
A
#
# COMPACT_ATOMS: atom_id res chain seq x y z
N MET A 1 -26.60 31.67 -3.37
CA MET A 1 -25.44 31.47 -2.48
C MET A 1 -24.85 30.12 -2.79
N ASN A 2 -23.64 30.09 -3.36
CA ASN A 2 -22.73 28.96 -3.23
C ASN A 2 -21.92 29.14 -1.95
N PRO A 3 -21.42 28.04 -1.39
CA PRO A 3 -20.03 28.02 -1.00
C PRO A 3 -19.34 26.79 -1.58
N GLU A 4 -18.36 27.08 -2.41
CA GLU A 4 -17.31 26.20 -2.88
C GLU A 4 -16.11 26.32 -1.93
N HIS A 5 -15.38 25.21 -1.75
CA HIS A 5 -13.98 25.03 -1.26
C HIS A 5 -13.81 24.22 0.04
N ALA A 6 -13.35 22.97 -0.08
CA ALA A 6 -12.04 22.51 0.45
C ALA A 6 -11.90 20.97 0.37
N GLY A 7 -10.81 20.46 -0.23
CA GLY A 7 -10.24 19.16 0.15
C GLY A 7 -10.16 18.06 -0.91
N SER A 8 -9.30 18.27 -1.91
CA SER A 8 -8.33 17.34 -2.51
C SER A 8 -8.68 15.85 -2.74
N GLY A 9 -8.50 15.43 -3.99
CA GLY A 9 -8.62 14.04 -4.43
C GLY A 9 -7.79 13.06 -3.61
N LEU A 10 -8.48 12.35 -2.72
CA LEU A 10 -8.00 11.10 -2.17
C LEU A 10 -8.33 10.03 -3.20
N ASP A 11 -7.29 9.40 -3.73
CA ASP A 11 -7.42 8.21 -4.54
C ASP A 11 -8.38 7.22 -3.84
N PRO A 12 -9.42 6.73 -4.53
CA PRO A 12 -10.38 5.80 -3.94
C PRO A 12 -9.72 4.49 -3.48
N VAL A 13 -8.48 4.25 -3.89
CA VAL A 13 -7.69 3.07 -3.55
C VAL A 13 -7.12 3.17 -2.13
N GLY A 14 -6.55 4.30 -1.71
CA GLY A 14 -5.96 4.50 -0.39
C GLY A 14 -7.01 4.51 0.72
N VAL A 15 -8.16 5.15 0.47
CA VAL A 15 -9.30 5.16 1.40
C VAL A 15 -9.90 3.77 1.56
N ARG A 16 -10.07 3.03 0.45
CA ARG A 16 -10.55 1.64 0.47
C ARG A 16 -9.56 0.71 1.16
N TRP A 17 -8.25 0.90 0.96
CA TRP A 17 -7.22 0.13 1.64
C TRP A 17 -7.28 0.31 3.16
N LYS A 18 -7.48 1.53 3.68
CA LYS A 18 -7.61 1.74 5.13
C LYS A 18 -8.84 1.02 5.73
N GLN A 19 -9.91 0.87 4.96
CA GLN A 19 -11.16 0.22 5.40
C GLN A 19 -11.16 -1.32 5.29
N MET A 20 -10.25 -1.90 4.51
CA MET A 20 -10.18 -3.36 4.31
C MET A 20 -9.59 -4.11 5.51
N GLY A 21 -10.15 -5.29 5.77
CA GLY A 21 -9.58 -6.25 6.71
C GLY A 21 -8.24 -6.81 6.25
N ASN A 22 -7.43 -7.36 7.16
CA ASN A 22 -6.10 -7.88 6.83
C ASN A 22 -6.14 -9.03 5.81
N ASP A 23 -7.14 -9.91 5.88
CA ASP A 23 -7.29 -11.02 4.92
C ASP A 23 -7.64 -10.54 3.51
N GLU A 24 -8.50 -9.52 3.41
CA GLU A 24 -8.86 -8.89 2.14
C GLU A 24 -7.65 -8.17 1.50
N LYS A 25 -6.86 -7.46 2.32
CA LYS A 25 -5.60 -6.84 1.89
C LYS A 25 -4.61 -7.89 1.37
N LYS A 26 -4.47 -9.04 2.06
CA LYS A 26 -3.61 -10.15 1.63
C LYS A 26 -4.08 -10.75 0.31
N ALA A 27 -5.38 -10.93 0.11
CA ALA A 27 -5.93 -11.44 -1.13
C ALA A 27 -5.58 -10.53 -2.33
N LEU A 28 -5.77 -9.21 -2.18
CA LEU A 28 -5.42 -8.24 -3.22
C LEU A 28 -3.93 -8.21 -3.54
N LEU A 29 -3.06 -8.27 -2.52
CA LEU A 29 -1.62 -8.36 -2.75
C LEU A 29 -1.23 -9.62 -3.51
N ASN A 30 -1.86 -10.76 -3.20
CA ASN A 30 -1.58 -12.02 -3.87
C ASN A 30 -1.99 -11.97 -5.35
N GLU A 31 -3.13 -11.33 -5.68
CA GLU A 31 -3.51 -11.10 -7.07
C GLU A 31 -2.52 -10.21 -7.81
N GLU A 32 -2.04 -9.13 -7.18
CA GLU A 32 -1.04 -8.25 -7.78
C GLU A 32 0.30 -8.98 -7.96
N MET A 33 0.74 -9.79 -6.99
CA MET A 33 1.94 -10.61 -7.13
C MET A 33 1.82 -11.59 -8.30
N LYS A 34 0.66 -12.22 -8.50
CA LYS A 34 0.41 -13.07 -9.66
C LYS A 34 0.46 -12.30 -10.97
N LYS A 35 -0.05 -11.06 -11.01
CA LYS A 35 0.07 -10.18 -12.20
C LYS A 35 1.52 -9.85 -12.50
N MET A 36 2.32 -9.54 -11.48
CA MET A 36 3.75 -9.22 -11.65
C MET A 36 4.56 -10.43 -12.15
N GLN A 37 4.22 -11.65 -11.73
CA GLN A 37 4.86 -12.88 -12.22
C GLN A 37 4.59 -13.16 -13.71
N ARG A 38 3.57 -12.54 -14.31
CA ARG A 38 3.28 -12.65 -15.75
C ARG A 38 4.11 -11.67 -16.59
N LEU A 39 4.81 -10.73 -15.95
CA LEU A 39 5.66 -9.77 -16.64
C LEU A 39 7.05 -10.38 -16.90
N PRO A 40 7.78 -9.89 -17.93
CA PRO A 40 9.14 -10.33 -18.21
C PRO A 40 10.07 -10.15 -16.99
N PRO A 41 10.93 -11.14 -16.66
CA PRO A 41 11.79 -11.10 -15.47
C PRO A 41 12.82 -9.96 -15.47
N ASN A 42 13.16 -9.45 -16.65
CA ASN A 42 14.07 -8.32 -16.87
C ASN A 42 13.39 -6.95 -16.71
N SER A 43 12.09 -6.91 -16.40
CA SER A 43 11.40 -5.65 -16.12
C SER A 43 11.83 -5.11 -14.76
N SER A 44 12.53 -3.98 -14.78
CA SER A 44 12.90 -3.22 -13.56
C SER A 44 11.66 -2.86 -12.75
N TYR A 45 10.56 -2.49 -13.42
CA TYR A 45 9.27 -2.22 -12.78
C TYR A 45 8.73 -3.45 -12.05
N ALA A 46 8.66 -4.61 -12.70
CA ALA A 46 8.15 -5.84 -12.07
C ALA A 46 8.99 -6.22 -10.84
N SER A 47 10.32 -6.14 -10.96
CA SER A 47 11.27 -6.43 -9.88
C SER A 47 11.13 -5.46 -8.70
N HIS A 48 10.98 -4.16 -8.96
CA HIS A 48 10.73 -3.17 -7.92
C HIS A 48 9.37 -3.40 -7.26
N ARG A 49 8.32 -3.59 -8.05
CA ARG A 49 6.95 -3.81 -7.57
C ARG A 49 6.84 -5.07 -6.71
N LEU A 50 7.46 -6.18 -7.11
CA LEU A 50 7.54 -7.41 -6.30
C LEU A 50 8.21 -7.18 -4.94
N ARG A 51 9.29 -6.38 -4.88
CA ARG A 51 9.93 -6.02 -3.59
C ARG A 51 8.98 -5.23 -2.69
N VAL A 52 8.28 -4.24 -3.25
CA VAL A 52 7.28 -3.45 -2.50
C VAL A 52 6.15 -4.35 -1.99
N LEU A 53 5.56 -5.17 -2.85
CA LEU A 53 4.47 -6.08 -2.49
C LEU A 53 4.88 -7.07 -1.40
N ASN A 54 6.08 -7.65 -1.49
CA ASN A 54 6.63 -8.53 -0.46
C ASN A 54 6.81 -7.79 0.87
N LYS A 55 7.27 -6.53 0.85
CA LYS A 55 7.43 -5.73 2.06
C LYS A 55 6.07 -5.44 2.71
N ILE A 56 5.05 -5.10 1.92
CA ILE A 56 3.69 -4.88 2.42
C ILE A 56 3.11 -6.18 3.00
N HIS A 57 3.30 -7.32 2.32
CA HIS A 57 2.83 -8.62 2.82
C HIS A 57 3.45 -8.98 4.18
N GLN A 58 4.77 -8.82 4.32
CA GLN A 58 5.45 -9.00 5.61
C GLN A 58 4.87 -8.08 6.68
N LEU A 59 4.68 -6.79 6.36
CA LEU A 59 4.08 -5.84 7.28
C LEU A 59 2.66 -6.24 7.70
N LEU A 60 1.82 -6.75 6.81
CA LEU A 60 0.46 -7.23 7.18
C LEU A 60 0.46 -8.54 7.97
N SER A 61 1.52 -9.32 7.90
CA SER A 61 1.67 -10.55 8.69
C SER A 61 2.17 -10.28 10.11
N LEU A 62 2.75 -9.11 10.36
CA LEU A 62 3.20 -8.71 11.69
C LEU A 62 2.01 -8.16 12.47
N GLN A 63 1.81 -8.67 13.68
CA GLN A 63 0.93 -8.04 14.65
C GLN A 63 1.65 -6.79 15.18
N ARG A 64 1.28 -5.61 14.68
CA ARG A 64 1.81 -4.34 15.17
C ARG A 64 0.93 -3.76 16.26
N THR A 65 1.58 -3.10 17.22
CA THR A 65 0.89 -2.24 18.18
C THR A 65 0.61 -0.88 17.53
N SER A 66 -0.34 -0.13 18.07
CA SER A 66 -0.70 1.20 17.56
C SER A 66 0.51 2.14 17.46
N SER A 67 1.43 2.07 18.43
CA SER A 67 2.66 2.85 18.43
C SER A 67 3.64 2.47 17.31
N GLN A 68 3.68 1.21 16.90
CA GLN A 68 4.54 0.77 15.79
C GLN A 68 4.00 1.21 14.43
N ASP A 69 2.68 1.29 14.27
CA ASP A 69 2.08 1.85 13.04
C ASP A 69 2.34 3.37 12.95
N GLU A 70 2.24 4.10 14.06
CA GLU A 70 2.56 5.54 14.11
C GLU A 70 4.03 5.83 13.78
N GLU A 71 4.96 5.05 14.34
CA GLU A 71 6.40 5.19 14.04
C GLU A 71 6.69 4.90 12.55
N LEU A 72 6.02 3.89 11.98
CA LEU A 72 6.16 3.54 10.56
C LEU A 72 5.64 4.68 9.66
N GLU A 73 4.50 5.28 9.98
CA GLU A 73 3.92 6.39 9.22
C GLU A 73 4.81 7.65 9.33
N LEU A 74 5.42 7.90 10.50
CA LEU A 74 6.40 8.97 10.68
C LEU A 74 7.65 8.74 9.82
N LEU A 75 8.20 7.52 9.79
CA LEU A 75 9.34 7.16 8.95
C LEU A 75 9.04 7.36 7.45
N PHE A 76 7.85 6.98 6.99
CA PHE A 76 7.44 7.20 5.61
C PHE A 76 7.23 8.68 5.28
N SER A 77 6.73 9.49 6.22
CA SER A 77 6.57 10.95 6.00
C SER A 77 7.91 11.67 5.78
N GLY A 78 9.00 11.14 6.34
CA GLY A 78 10.36 11.68 6.17
C GLY A 78 11.10 11.18 4.92
N LEU A 79 10.64 10.08 4.32
CA LEU A 79 11.19 9.55 3.07
C LEU A 79 10.58 10.32 1.87
N ARG A 80 11.23 11.40 1.45
CA ARG A 80 10.95 12.01 0.14
C ARG A 80 11.37 11.04 -0.97
N ILE A 81 10.39 10.50 -1.68
CA ILE A 81 10.53 9.76 -2.94
C ILE A 81 10.15 10.69 -4.09
#